data_AF-A0A3M2YL92-F1
#
_entry.id   AF-A0A3M2YL92-F1
#
_cell.length_a   1.000
_cell.length_b   1.000
_cell.length_c   1.000
_cell.angle_alpha   90.00
_cell.angle_beta   90.00
_cell.angle_gamma   90.00
#
_symmetry.space_group_name_H-M   'P 1'
#
loop_
_entity.id
_entity.type
_entity.pdbx_description
1 polymer ?
#
loop_
_entity_poly.entity_id
_entity_poly.type
_entity_poly.pdbx_seq_one_letter_code
_entity_poly.pdbx_strand_id
1 'polypeptide(L)' 'LKQDGKDYKLGVIDIPAFYLDFKAYRAGDPEYKSTTRDVKKLLTELQAEKVDGVVLDLRNNGGGSLQEATELTSLF' A
#
# COMPACT_ATOMS: atom_id res chain seq x y z
N LEU A 1 19.49 -4.82 -5.21
CA LEU A 1 19.44 -5.97 -6.14
C LEU A 1 20.33 -5.63 -7.33
N LYS A 2 21.18 -6.55 -7.82
CA LYS A 2 22.00 -6.29 -9.01
C LYS A 2 21.52 -7.17 -10.15
N GLN A 3 21.11 -6.55 -11.26
CA GLN A 3 20.63 -7.24 -12.45
C GLN A 3 21.23 -6.56 -13.69
N ASP A 4 21.80 -7.36 -14.59
CA ASP A 4 22.45 -6.88 -15.83
C ASP A 4 23.48 -5.75 -15.61
N GLY A 5 24.20 -5.81 -14.50
CA GLY A 5 25.22 -4.82 -14.13
C GLY A 5 24.68 -3.52 -13.53
N LYS A 6 23.36 -3.35 -13.42
CA LYS A 6 22.71 -2.21 -12.75
C LYS A 6 22.28 -2.58 -11.33
N ASP A 7 22.54 -1.69 -10.38
CA ASP A 7 21.98 -1.78 -9.04
C ASP A 7 20.57 -1.18 -9.01
N TYR A 8 19.64 -1.90 -8.39
CA TYR A 8 18.24 -1.55 -8.19
C TYR A 8 17.92 -1.48 -6.70
N LYS A 9 17.25 -0.40 -6.30
CA LYS A 9 16.66 -0.21 -4.97
C LYS A 9 15.17 -0.52 -5.07
N LEU A 10 14.71 -1.53 -4.32
CA LEU A 10 13.29 -1.91 -4.30
C LEU A 10 12.70 -1.61 -2.93
N GLY A 11 11.52 -0.99 -2.91
CA GLY A 11 10.68 -0.89 -1.72
C GLY A 11 9.81 -2.13 -1.56
N VAL A 12 9.57 -2.56 -0.33
CA VAL A 12 8.65 -3.67 -0.02
C VAL A 12 7.58 -3.15 0.93
N ILE A 13 6.32 -3.33 0.56
CA ILE A 13 5.16 -3.00 1.39
C ILE A 13 4.45 -4.31 1.73
N ASP A 14 4.41 -4.65 3.02
CA ASP A 14 3.64 -5.79 3.52
C ASP A 14 2.20 -5.37 3.81
N ILE A 15 1.24 -6.09 3.25
CA ILE A 15 -0.19 -5.81 3.41
C ILE A 15 -0.84 -7.04 4.06
N PRO A 16 -0.93 -7.10 5.40
CA PRO A 16 -1.45 -8.28 6.10
C PRO A 16 -2.98 -8.40 6.02
N ALA A 17 -3.70 -7.32 5.73
CA ALA A 17 -5.15 -7.32 5.55
C ALA A 17 -5.61 -6.06 4.81
N PHE A 18 -6.79 -6.13 4.20
CA PHE A 18 -7.50 -4.96 3.68
C PHE A 18 -8.44 -4.40 4.77
N TYR A 19 -8.02 -3.35 5.49
CA TYR A 19 -8.78 -2.77 6.60
C TYR A 19 -9.39 -1.43 6.25
N LEU A 20 -10.59 -1.20 6.78
CA LEU A 20 -11.29 0.08 6.75
C LEU A 20 -11.94 0.31 8.12
N ASP A 21 -11.68 1.44 8.76
CA ASP A 21 -12.46 1.88 9.92
C ASP A 21 -13.83 2.38 9.44
N PHE A 22 -14.79 1.46 9.33
CA PHE A 22 -16.14 1.76 8.87
C PHE A 22 -16.87 2.80 9.72
N LYS A 23 -16.58 2.86 11.02
CA LYS A 23 -17.26 3.81 11.91
C LYS A 23 -16.76 5.22 11.64
N ALA A 24 -15.45 5.41 11.59
CA ALA A 24 -14.82 6.69 11.27
C ALA A 24 -15.17 7.14 9.84
N TYR A 25 -15.11 6.24 8.87
CA TYR A 25 -15.50 6.51 7.49
C TYR A 25 -16.94 7.02 7.36
N ARG A 26 -17.91 6.34 8.01
CA ARG A 26 -19.31 6.77 8.01
C ARG A 26 -19.56 8.07 8.76
N ALA A 27 -18.75 8.38 9.75
CA ALA A 27 -18.79 9.64 10.48
C ALA A 27 -18.18 10.81 9.67
N GLY A 28 -17.59 10.53 8.51
CA GLY A 28 -16.90 11.54 7.69
C GLY A 28 -15.59 12.02 8.32
N ASP A 29 -14.98 11.22 9.20
CA ASP A 29 -13.67 11.51 9.76
C ASP A 29 -12.64 11.54 8.61
N PRO A 30 -11.94 12.66 8.36
CA PRO A 30 -10.94 12.73 7.29
C PRO A 30 -9.73 11.82 7.53
N GLU A 31 -9.51 11.41 8.78
CA GLU A 31 -8.35 10.62 9.22
C GLU A 31 -8.67 9.16 9.53
N TYR A 32 -9.80 8.65 9.01
CA TYR A 32 -10.13 7.23 9.12
C TYR A 32 -8.99 6.32 8.64
N LYS A 33 -8.80 5.20 9.34
CA LYS A 33 -7.78 4.21 8.99
C LYS A 33 -8.23 3.39 7.78
N SER A 34 -7.35 3.29 6.80
CA SER A 34 -7.61 2.61 5.53
C SER A 34 -6.30 2.08 4.94
N THR A 35 -6.32 0.86 4.40
CA THR A 35 -5.19 0.27 3.69
C THR A 35 -4.75 1.13 2.51
N THR A 36 -5.69 1.62 1.69
CA THR A 36 -5.38 2.45 0.52
C THR A 36 -4.66 3.74 0.92
N ARG A 37 -5.12 4.42 1.98
CA ARG A 37 -4.49 5.66 2.48
C ARG A 37 -3.06 5.39 2.95
N ASP A 38 -2.86 4.32 3.72
CA ASP A 38 -1.55 3.98 4.25
C ASP A 38 -0.58 3.53 3.16
N VAL A 39 -1.01 2.71 2.19
CA VAL A 39 -0.17 2.33 1.05
C VAL A 39 0.18 3.55 0.19
N LYS A 40 -0.77 4.45 -0.08
CA LYS A 40 -0.49 5.69 -0.83
C LYS A 40 0.59 6.55 -0.16
N LYS A 41 0.54 6.66 1.17
CA LYS A 41 1.56 7.36 1.95
C LYS A 41 2.92 6.68 1.79
N LEU A 42 3.00 5.37 1.98
CA LEU A 42 4.25 4.60 1.83
C LEU A 42 4.82 4.69 0.40
N LEU A 43 3.97 4.64 -0.63
CA LEU A 43 4.41 4.83 -2.02
C LEU A 43 5.05 6.21 -2.23
N THR A 44 4.48 7.26 -1.60
CA THR A 44 5.02 8.62 -1.67
C THR A 44 6.39 8.70 -0.98
N GLU A 45 6.56 8.06 0.17
CA GLU A 45 7.82 7.98 0.89
C GLU A 45 8.89 7.22 0.09
N LEU A 46 8.53 6.06 -0.48
CA LEU A 46 9.42 5.26 -1.34
C LEU A 46 9.83 6.02 -2.61
N GLN A 47 8.92 6.81 -3.18
CA GLN A 47 9.23 7.68 -4.32
C GLN A 47 10.22 8.78 -3.94
N ALA A 48 10.05 9.42 -2.78
CA ALA A 48 11.00 10.41 -2.26
C ALA A 48 12.39 9.79 -2.00
N GLU A 49 12.41 8.52 -1.62
CA GLU A 49 13.60 7.70 -1.46
C GLU A 49 14.22 7.19 -2.77
N LYS A 50 13.62 7.52 -3.92
CA LYS A 50 14.07 7.16 -5.27
C LYS A 50 14.28 5.66 -5.46
N VAL A 51 13.33 4.85 -4.99
CA VAL A 51 13.33 3.41 -5.33
C VAL A 51 13.04 3.22 -6.82
N ASP A 52 13.65 2.19 -7.42
CA ASP A 52 13.43 1.81 -8.82
C ASP A 52 12.14 1.00 -9.01
N GLY A 53 11.58 0.44 -7.94
CA GLY A 53 10.37 -0.36 -7.98
C GLY A 53 9.83 -0.70 -6.60
N VAL A 54 8.60 -1.21 -6.57
CA VAL A 54 7.89 -1.59 -5.34
C VAL A 54 7.38 -3.03 -5.48
N VAL A 55 7.52 -3.80 -4.40
CA VAL A 55 6.92 -5.12 -4.25
C VAL A 55 5.82 -5.01 -3.19
N LEU A 56 4.60 -5.39 -3.55
CA LEU A 56 3.51 -5.56 -2.60
C LEU A 56 3.51 -7.02 -2.14
N ASP A 57 3.75 -7.26 -0.85
CA ASP A 57 3.66 -8.59 -0.26
C ASP A 57 2.24 -8.84 0.27
N LEU A 58 1.56 -9.81 -0.35
CA LEU A 58 0.22 -10.25 -0.02
C LEU A 58 0.17 -11.71 0.47
N ARG A 59 1.33 -12.35 0.70
CA ARG A 59 1.40 -13.81 0.94
C ARG A 59 0.62 -14.26 2.17
N ASN A 60 0.51 -13.41 3.18
CA ASN A 60 -0.23 -13.67 4.41
C ASN A 60 -1.51 -12.82 4.54
N ASN A 61 -2.01 -12.29 3.42
CA ASN A 61 -3.21 -11.46 3.41
C ASN A 61 -4.47 -12.35 3.40
N GLY A 62 -5.21 -12.38 4.51
CA GLY A 62 -6.46 -13.15 4.64
C GLY A 62 -7.69 -12.51 4.01
N GLY A 63 -7.54 -11.36 3.35
CA GLY A 63 -8.63 -10.55 2.79
C GLY A 63 -9.01 -9.37 3.67
N GLY A 64 -10.30 -8.98 3.60
CA GLY A 64 -10.86 -7.86 4.35
C GLY A 64 -11.87 -7.07 3.53
N SER A 65 -11.79 -5.74 3.61
CA SER A 65 -12.67 -4.82 2.86
C SER A 65 -12.45 -4.97 1.35
N LEU A 66 -13.48 -5.41 0.64
CA LEU A 66 -13.49 -5.46 -0.83
C LEU A 66 -13.32 -4.06 -1.45
N GLN A 67 -13.89 -3.05 -0.79
CA GLN A 67 -13.74 -1.66 -1.20
C GLN A 67 -12.26 -1.25 -1.15
N GLU A 68 -11.55 -1.53 -0.05
CA GLU A 68 -10.11 -1.22 0.05
C GLU A 68 -9.28 -2.02 -0.94
N ALA A 69 -9.60 -3.29 -1.17
CA ALA A 69 -8.90 -4.09 -2.18
C ALA A 69 -9.06 -3.48 -3.59
N THR A 70 -10.26 -2.98 -3.92
CA THR A 70 -10.54 -2.33 -5.21
C THR A 70 -9.86 -0.97 -5.31
N GLU A 71 -10.02 -0.12 -4.29
CA GLU A 71 -9.42 1.22 -4.27
C GLU A 71 -7.88 1.17 -4.31
N LEU A 72 -7.26 0.19 -3.64
CA LEU A 72 -5.82 -0.01 -3.68
C LEU A 72 -5.30 -0.22 -5.12
N THR A 73 -6.03 -0.97 -5.95
CA THR A 73 -5.63 -1.18 -7.36
C THR A 73 -5.62 0.11 -8.18
N SER A 74 -6.39 1.12 -7.77
CA SER A 74 -6.45 2.42 -8.46
C SER A 74 -5.25 3.33 -8.15
N LEU A 75 -4.32 2.88 -7.29
CA LEU A 75 -3.06 3.60 -7.03
C LEU A 75 -2.00 3.40 -8.13
N PHE A 76 -2.24 2.45 -9.06
CA PHE A 76 -1.33 2.05 -10.13
C PHE A 76 -2.04 2.13 -11.49
#